data_AF-A0A3N6IV16-F1
#
_entry.id   AF-A0A3N6IV16-F1
#
_cell.length_a   1.000
_cell.length_b   1.000
_cell.length_c   1.000
_cell.angle_alpha   90.00
_cell.angle_beta   90.00
_cell.angle_gamma   90.00
#
_symmetry.space_group_name_H-M   'P 1'
#
loop_
_entity.id
_entity.type
_entity.pdbx_description
1 polymer ?
#
loop_
_entity_poly.entity_id
_entity_poly.type
_entity_poly.pdbx_seq_one_letter_code
_entity_poly.pdbx_strand_id
1 'polypeptide(L)' 'MSWHYVARIWREENLKPHRPGTFEISNDPAFAEKVADVVGLYLAPPGGAVVLSIDERRRCRPWTGPTQCCR' A
#
# COMPACT_ATOMS: atom_id res chain seq x y z
N MET A 1 4.87 24.94 -7.59
CA MET A 1 3.66 24.10 -7.65
C MET A 1 2.95 24.21 -6.30
N SER A 2 1.68 24.63 -6.25
CA SER A 2 0.98 24.88 -4.98
C SER A 2 0.07 23.72 -4.58
N TRP A 3 -0.16 23.54 -3.27
CA TRP A 3 -1.06 22.52 -2.73
C TRP A 3 -2.49 22.62 -3.29
N HIS A 4 -2.98 23.85 -3.50
CA HIS A 4 -4.29 24.10 -4.10
C HIS A 4 -4.42 23.60 -5.53
N TYR A 5 -3.34 23.65 -6.32
CA TYR A 5 -3.34 23.16 -7.70
C TYR A 5 -3.52 21.63 -7.74
N VAL A 6 -2.80 20.91 -6.88
CA VAL A 6 -2.92 19.44 -6.73
C VAL A 6 -4.31 19.04 -6.24
N ALA A 7 -4.85 19.74 -5.24
CA ALA A 7 -6.18 19.48 -4.70
C ALA A 7 -7.34 19.76 -5.69
N ARG A 8 -7.13 20.63 -6.69
CA ARG A 8 -8.10 20.88 -7.76
C ARG A 8 -8.13 19.71 -8.75
N ILE A 9 -6.97 19.27 -9.21
CA ILE A 9 -6.83 18.12 -10.13
C ILE A 9 -7.47 16.87 -9.51
N TRP A 10 -7.22 16.61 -8.22
CA TRP A 10 -7.83 15.46 -7.55
C TRP A 10 -9.36 15.50 -7.50
N ARG A 11 -9.96 16.69 -7.39
CA ARG A 11 -11.42 16.84 -7.38
C ARG A 11 -12.02 16.69 -8.77
N GLU A 12 -11.37 17.25 -9.79
CA GLU A 12 -11.80 17.16 -11.19
C GLU A 12 -11.79 15.70 -11.68
N GLU A 13 -10.73 14.95 -11.33
CA GLU A 13 -10.54 13.55 -11.72
C GLU A 13 -11.20 12.55 -10.75
N ASN A 14 -11.96 13.03 -9.75
CA ASN A 14 -12.55 12.20 -8.68
C ASN A 14 -11.55 11.26 -7.97
N LEU A 15 -10.27 11.64 -7.93
CA LEU A 15 -9.22 10.88 -7.27
C LEU A 15 -9.39 10.97 -5.75
N LYS A 16 -9.54 9.82 -5.10
CA LYS A 16 -9.70 9.71 -3.66
C LYS A 16 -8.46 9.03 -3.09
N PRO A 17 -7.35 9.75 -2.88
CA PRO A 17 -6.09 9.16 -2.41
C PRO A 17 -6.22 8.50 -1.03
N HIS A 18 -7.19 8.96 -0.22
CA HIS A 18 -7.53 8.39 1.08
C HIS A 18 -8.37 7.10 0.99
N ARG A 19 -8.81 6.69 -0.20
CA ARG A 19 -9.52 5.43 -0.43
C ARG A 19 -8.57 4.46 -1.15
N PRO A 20 -7.77 3.67 -0.42
CA PRO A 20 -7.07 2.55 -1.04
C PRO A 20 -8.13 1.59 -1.61
N GLY A 21 -8.19 1.44 -2.94
CA GLY A 21 -9.21 0.64 -3.62
C GLY A 21 -9.10 -0.86 -3.36
N THR A 22 -7.92 -1.33 -2.96
CA THR A 22 -7.62 -2.69 -2.51
C THR A 22 -6.20 -2.70 -1.95
N PHE A 23 -5.94 -3.54 -0.94
CA PHE A 23 -4.58 -3.86 -0.52
C PHE A 23 -4.00 -4.88 -1.52
N GLU A 24 -2.82 -4.63 -2.07
CA GLU A 24 -2.10 -5.63 -2.87
C GLU A 24 -1.56 -6.69 -1.91
N ILE A 25 -2.35 -7.75 -1.69
CA ILE A 25 -1.92 -8.91 -0.90
C ILE A 25 -0.98 -9.72 -1.80
N SER A 26 0.25 -9.94 -1.34
CA SER A 26 1.17 -10.86 -1.99
C SER A 26 0.62 -12.29 -1.92
N ASN A 27 0.65 -13.04 -3.03
CA ASN A 27 0.24 -14.46 -3.07
C ASN A 27 1.27 -15.42 -2.43
N ASP A 28 2.20 -14.89 -1.64
CA ASP A 28 3.21 -15.71 -0.98
C ASP A 28 2.55 -16.54 0.14
N PRO A 29 2.65 -17.89 0.13
CA PRO A 29 2.08 -18.72 1.19
C PRO A 29 2.67 -18.40 2.57
N ALA A 30 3.88 -17.82 2.64
CA ALA A 30 4.52 -17.37 3.88
C ALA A 30 4.33 -15.86 4.15
N PHE A 31 3.39 -15.19 3.46
CA PHE A 31 3.19 -13.74 3.60
C PHE A 31 2.90 -13.32 5.05
N ALA A 32 2.02 -14.06 5.73
CA ALA A 32 1.61 -13.73 7.09
C ALA A 32 2.79 -13.79 8.08
N GLU A 33 3.66 -14.79 7.96
CA GLU A 33 4.84 -14.95 8.82
C GLU A 33 5.83 -13.81 8.58
N LYS A 34 6.12 -13.48 7.32
CA LYS A 34 7.03 -12.37 6.98
C LYS A 34 6.51 -11.02 7.46
N VAL A 35 5.21 -10.78 7.36
CA VAL A 35 4.59 -9.55 7.87
C VAL A 35 4.69 -9.49 9.39
N ALA A 36 4.44 -10.61 10.08
CA ALA A 36 4.58 -10.67 11.53
C ALA A 36 6.02 -10.37 11.98
N ASP A 37 7.02 -10.86 11.26
CA ASP A 37 8.43 -10.58 11.55
C ASP A 37 8.76 -9.09 11.37
N VAL A 38 8.30 -8.48 10.26
CA VAL A 38 8.52 -7.05 9.99
C VAL A 38 7.81 -6.17 11.02
N VAL A 39 6.56 -6.50 11.37
CA VAL A 39 5.79 -5.77 12.39
C VAL A 39 6.44 -5.96 13.77
N GLY A 40 6.98 -7.14 14.05
CA GLY A 40 7.73 -7.44 15.28
C GLY A 40 8.92 -6.49 15.48
N LEU A 41 9.65 -6.17 14.40
CA LEU A 41 10.75 -5.19 14.45
C LEU A 41 10.29 -3.77 14.81
N TYR A 42 9.06 -3.39 14.44
CA TYR A 42 8.49 -2.10 14.84
C TYR A 42 8.00 -2.09 16.30
N LEU A 43 7.48 -3.22 16.78
CA LEU A 43 6.94 -3.33 18.14
C LEU A 43 8.02 -3.48 19.21
N ALA A 44 9.11 -4.19 18.89
CA ALA A 44 10.24 -4.41 19.80
C ALA A 44 11.57 -4.19 19.06
N PRO A 45 11.95 -2.93 18.78
CA PRO A 45 13.17 -2.64 18.06
C PRO A 45 14.39 -3.01 18.91
N PRO A 46 15.36 -3.78 18.38
CA PRO A 46 16.61 -4.03 19.08
C PRO A 46 17.42 -2.73 19.21
N GLY A 47 18.22 -2.61 20.27
CA GLY A 47 18.95 -1.38 20.58
C GLY A 47 19.86 -0.93 19.42
N GLY A 48 19.64 0.28 18.92
CA GLY A 48 20.42 0.87 17.82
C GLY A 48 19.97 0.47 16.41
N ALA A 49 18.80 -0.16 16.25
CA ALA A 49 18.31 -0.59 14.93
C ALA A 49 17.84 0.59 14.05
N VAL A 50 18.23 0.55 12.78
CA VAL A 50 17.68 1.40 11.70
C VAL A 50 16.82 0.52 10.81
N VAL A 51 15.52 0.78 10.77
CA VAL A 51 14.57 0.04 9.91
C VAL A 51 14.36 0.85 8.62
N LEU A 52 14.75 0.26 7.49
CA LEU A 52 14.53 0.84 6.16
C LEU A 52 13.45 0.05 5.44
N SER A 53 12.29 0.68 5.24
CA SER A 53 11.16 0.10 4.51
C SER A 53 11.17 0.60 3.06
N ILE A 54 11.49 -0.28 2.13
CA ILE A 54 11.46 0.00 0.68
C ILE A 54 10.26 -0.74 0.11
N ASP A 55 9.24 0.01 -0.31
CA ASP A 55 8.09 -0.54 -1.02
C ASP A 55 8.33 -0.40 -2.53
N GLU A 56 8.66 -1.52 -3.19
CA GLU A 56 8.64 -1.60 -4.65
C GLU A 56 7.22 -1.88 -5.12
N ARG A 57 6.44 -0.82 -5.35
CA ARG A 57 5.14 -0.97 -6.00
C ARG A 57 5.33 -1.31 -7.47
N ARG A 58 5.27 -2.59 -7.82
CA ARG A 58 5.19 -3.01 -9.23
C ARG A 58 3.81 -2.62 -9.76
N ARG A 59 3.80 -1.96 -10.93
CA ARG A 59 2.63 -1.49 -11.70
C ARG A 59 1.31 -2.11 -11.22
N CYS A 60 0.49 -1.30 -10.53
CA CYS A 60 -0.90 -1.63 -10.23
C CYS A 60 -1.59 -2.07 -11.54
N ARG A 61 -2.15 -3.29 -11.58
CA ARG A 61 -2.93 -3.71 -12.75
C ARG A 61 -4.11 -2.75 -12.88
N PRO A 62 -4.32 -2.13 -14.07
CA PRO A 62 -5.55 -1.39 -14.32
C PRO A 62 -6.72 -2.35 -14.17
N TRP A 63 -7.76 -1.89 -13.49
CA TRP A 63 -9.02 -2.61 -13.37
C TRP A 63 -9.53 -2.97 -14.77
N THR A 64 -9.56 -4.26 -15.07
CA THR A 64 -10.00 -4.83 -16.34
C THR A 64 -11.08 -5.86 -16.06
N GLY A 65 -12.24 -5.39 -15.60
CA GLY A 65 -13.46 -6.21 -15.56
C GLY A 65 -14.19 -6.26 -14.21
N PRO A 66 -15.48 -6.63 -14.24
CA PRO A 66 -16.39 -6.47 -13.13
C PRO A 66 -16.13 -7.52 -12.05
N THR A 67 -15.89 -7.00 -10.84
CA THR A 67 -16.23 -7.58 -9.53
C THR A 67 -16.45 -9.09 -9.50
N GLN A 68 -15.37 -9.86 -9.36
CA GLN A 68 -15.48 -11.18 -8.76
C GLN A 68 -14.20 -11.54 -8.01
N CYS A 69 -14.11 -11.11 -6.76
CA CYS A 69 -13.20 -11.74 -5.80
C CYS A 69 -13.74 -11.57 -4.37
N CYS A 70 -14.88 -12.22 -4.12
CA CYS A 70 -15.25 -12.77 -2.82
C CYS A 70 -15.84 -14.15 -3.08
N ARG A 71 -14.98 -15.18 -3.04
CA ARG A 71 -15.33 -16.45 -2.43
C ARG A 71 -14.09 -16.95 -1.70
#